data_AF-A0A100JLW0-F1
#
_entry.id   AF-A0A100JLW0-F1
#
_cell.length_a   1.000
_cell.length_b   1.000
_cell.length_c   1.000
_cell.angle_alpha   90.00
_cell.angle_beta   90.00
_cell.angle_gamma   90.00
#
_symmetry.space_group_name_H-M   'P 1'
#
loop_
_entity.id
_entity.type
_entity.pdbx_description
1 polymer ?
#
loop_
_entity_poly.entity_id
_entity_poly.type
_entity_poly.pdbx_seq_one_letter_code
_entity_poly.pdbx_strand_id
1 'polypeptide(L)' 'MKDEILRRIAGRCATHDRSSPAKIRALEEELGIEPSPPSGDLVDQLANPDLIGCGKTWCSKH' A
#
# COMPACT_ATOMS: atom_id res chain seq x y z
N MET A 1 -8.09 -15.79 12.20
CA MET A 1 -7.06 -15.30 11.25
C MET A 1 -7.58 -15.15 9.82
N LYS A 2 -8.10 -16.20 9.14
CA LYS A 2 -8.60 -16.09 7.75
C LYS A 2 -9.75 -15.08 7.59
N ASP A 3 -10.74 -15.12 8.47
CA ASP A 3 -11.91 -14.23 8.40
C ASP A 3 -11.56 -12.76 8.69
N GLU A 4 -10.55 -12.53 9.53
CA GLU A 4 -10.05 -11.20 9.85
C GLU A 4 -9.34 -10.57 8.66
N ILE A 5 -8.52 -11.36 7.95
CA ILE A 5 -7.87 -10.95 6.69
C ILE A 5 -8.93 -10.64 5.63
N LEU A 6 -9.94 -11.50 5.47
CA LEU A 6 -11.01 -11.29 4.48
C LEU A 6 -11.82 -10.04 4.77
N ARG A 7 -12.16 -9.77 6.04
CA ARG A 7 -12.83 -8.51 6.44
C ARG A 7 -11.97 -7.29 6.16
N ARG A 8 -10.66 -7.38 6.39
CA ARG A 8 -9.71 -6.30 6.09
C ARG A 8 -9.60 -6.04 4.60
N ILE A 9 -9.56 -7.07 3.75
CA ILE A 9 -9.53 -6.96 2.29
C ILE A 9 -10.86 -6.37 1.78
N ALA A 10 -11.99 -6.89 2.24
CA ALA A 10 -13.31 -6.39 1.87
C ALA A 10 -13.52 -4.91 2.25
N GLY A 11 -12.84 -4.45 3.30
CA GLY A 11 -12.83 -3.05 3.75
C GLY A 11 -11.81 -2.15 3.05
N ARG A 12 -11.05 -2.62 2.05
CA ARG A 12 -10.10 -1.81 1.28
C ARG A 12 -10.67 -1.44 -0.08
N CYS A 13 -10.38 -0.22 -0.53
CA CYS A 13 -10.76 0.21 -1.87
C CYS A 13 -9.69 -0.20 -2.86
N ALA A 14 -10.06 -0.35 -4.13
CA ALA A 14 -9.12 -0.71 -5.19
C ALA A 14 -7.87 0.21 -5.26
N THR A 15 -7.94 1.44 -4.75
CA THR A 15 -6.78 2.33 -4.60
C THR A 15 -5.84 1.84 -3.50
N HIS A 16 -6.34 1.63 -2.28
CA HIS A 16 -5.54 1.25 -1.11
C HIS A 16 -5.31 -0.26 -0.97
N ASP A 17 -5.88 -1.06 -1.87
CA ASP A 17 -5.57 -2.49 -2.03
C ASP A 17 -4.31 -2.73 -2.87
N ARG A 18 -3.68 -1.66 -3.36
CA ARG A 18 -2.40 -1.72 -4.07
C ARG A 18 -1.23 -1.76 -3.09
N SER A 19 -0.11 -2.28 -3.57
CA SER A 19 1.15 -2.27 -2.83
C SER A 19 1.64 -0.82 -2.64
N SER A 20 2.03 -0.47 -1.41
CA SER A 20 2.69 0.81 -1.10
C SER A 20 4.20 0.64 -1.21
N PRO A 21 4.90 1.46 -2.02
CA PRO A 21 6.37 1.44 -2.08
C PRO A 21 7.02 1.65 -0.70
N ALA A 22 6.43 2.48 0.17
CA ALA A 22 6.94 2.70 1.52
C ALA A 22 6.84 1.44 2.39
N LYS A 23 5.71 0.73 2.31
CA LYS A 23 5.51 -0.53 3.06
C LYS A 23 6.38 -1.67 2.51
N ILE A 24 6.58 -1.72 1.20
CA ILE A 24 7.51 -2.66 0.57
C ILE A 24 8.92 -2.42 1.12
N ARG A 25 9.39 -1.17 1.12
CA ARG A 25 10.72 -0.81 1.60
C ARG A 25 10.94 -1.13 3.08
N ALA A 26 9.96 -0.86 3.93
CA ALA A 26 10.01 -1.25 5.34
C ALA A 26 10.13 -2.78 5.50
N LEU A 27 9.40 -3.55 4.68
CA LEU A 27 9.49 -5.01 4.69
C LEU A 27 10.85 -5.51 4.17
N GLU A 28 11.42 -4.87 3.16
CA GLU A 28 12.76 -5.19 2.65
C GLU A 28 13.83 -5.00 3.75
N GLU A 29 13.73 -3.91 4.51
CA GLU A 29 14.60 -3.63 5.66
C GLU A 29 14.42 -4.68 6.78
N GLU A 30 13.18 -5.03 7.13
CA GLU A 30 12.87 -6.07 8.13
C GLU A 30 13.44 -7.45 7.75
N LEU A 31 13.40 -7.78 6.46
CA LEU A 31 13.91 -9.04 5.93
C LEU A 31 15.43 -9.02 5.69
N GLY A 32 16.09 -7.87 5.84
CA GLY A 32 17.52 -7.72 5.59
C GLY A 32 17.92 -7.96 4.14
N ILE A 33 17.00 -7.67 3.20
CA ILE A 33 17.25 -7.80 1.76
C ILE A 33 17.62 -6.44 1.16
N GLU A 34 18.37 -6.48 0.06
CA GLU A 34 18.72 -5.26 -0.67
C GLU A 34 17.45 -4.56 -1.16
N PRO A 35 17.28 -3.24 -0.91
CA PRO A 35 16.09 -2.52 -1.37
C PRO A 35 15.93 -2.58 -2.88
N SER A 36 14.70 -2.81 -3.33
CA SER A 36 14.40 -2.72 -4.75
C SER A 36 14.60 -1.28 -5.25
N PRO A 37 15.09 -1.09 -6.49
CA PRO A 37 15.14 0.25 -7.07
C PRO A 37 13.74 0.87 -7.06
N PRO A 38 13.60 2.18 -6.78
CA PRO A 38 12.32 2.84 -6.90
C PRO A 38 11.80 2.67 -8.32
N SER A 39 10.49 2.53 -8.49
CA SER A 39 9.86 2.60 -9.80
C SER A 39 10.24 3.95 -10.42
N GLY A 40 10.99 3.92 -11.53
CA GLY A 40 11.50 5.11 -12.20
C GLY A 40 10.42 5.97 -12.86
N ASP A 41 9.16 5.53 -12.82
CA ASP A 41 8.01 6.25 -13.35
C ASP A 41 7.40 7.19 -12.28
N LEU A 42 7.26 8.47 -12.63
CA LEU A 42 6.54 9.47 -11.84
C LEU A 42 5.08 9.06 -11.58
N VAL A 43 4.46 8.34 -12.52
CA VAL A 43 3.10 7.83 -12.39
C VAL A 43 3.00 6.88 -11.19
N ASP A 44 3.99 6.02 -10.98
CA ASP A 44 3.99 5.05 -9.87
C ASP A 44 4.18 5.75 -8.51
N GLN A 45 4.95 6.83 -8.47
CA GLN A 45 5.13 7.64 -7.25
C GLN A 45 3.85 8.39 -6.88
N LEU A 46 3.14 8.94 -7.87
CA LEU A 46 1.82 9.56 -7.69
C LEU A 46 0.71 8.53 -7.46
N ALA A 47 0.93 7.28 -7.86
CA ALA A 47 0.05 6.15 -7.61
C ALA A 47 0.23 5.52 -6.22
N ASN A 48 1.14 6.05 -5.38
CA ASN A 48 1.36 5.54 -4.04
C ASN A 48 0.06 5.63 -3.22
N PRO A 49 -0.54 4.48 -2.82
CA PRO A 49 -1.80 4.48 -2.11
C PRO A 49 -1.75 5.23 -0.78
N ASP A 50 -0.59 5.31 -0.13
CA ASP A 50 -0.46 6.03 1.14
C ASP A 50 -0.51 7.57 0.96
N LEU A 51 -0.33 8.07 -0.27
CA LEU A 51 -0.41 9.49 -0.59
C LEU A 51 -1.76 9.89 -1.23
N ILE A 52 -2.55 8.92 -1.72
CA ILE A 52 -3.80 9.18 -2.44
C ILE A 52 -4.99 9.25 -1.48
N GLY A 53 -5.62 10.42 -1.39
CA GLY A 53 -6.95 10.53 -0.79
C GLY A 53 -8.04 10.00 -1.72
N CYS A 54 -8.45 8.73 -1.57
CA CYS A 54 -9.43 8.11 -2.48
C CYS A 54 -10.89 8.57 -2.30
N GLY A 55 -11.17 9.49 -1.37
CA GLY A 55 -12.47 10.13 -1.16
C GLY A 55 -13.60 9.24 -0.62
N LYS A 56 -13.33 7.96 -0.30
CA LYS A 56 -14.35 7.05 0.24
C LYS A 56 -14.48 7.25 1.75
N THR A 57 -15.71 7.41 2.23
CA THR A 57 -16.01 7.70 3.64
C THR A 57 -15.58 6.59 4.61
N TRP A 58 -15.49 5.35 4.13
CA TRP A 58 -15.02 4.19 4.88
C TRP A 58 -13.51 3.99 4.82
N CYS A 59 -12.80 4.76 4.00
CA CYS A 59 -11.36 4.69 3.88
C CYS A 59 -10.74 5.75 4.78
N SER A 60 -10.44 5.38 6.02
CA SER A 60 -9.66 6.23 6.94
C SER A 60 -8.30 6.50 6.28
N LYS A 61 -7.99 7.77 5.99
CA LYS A 61 -6.58 8.16 5.77
C LYS A 61 -5.85 7.81 7.06
N HIS A 62 -5.01 6.78 7.03
CA HIS A 62 -4.06 6.47 8.10
C HIS A 62 -2.78 7.26 7.87
#